data_AF-A0A1U9ZUV1-F1
#
_entry.id   AF-A0A1U9ZUV1-F1
#
_cell.length_a   1.000
_cell.length_b   1.000
_cell.length_c   1.000
_cell.angle_alpha   90.00
_cell.angle_beta   90.00
_cell.angle_gamma   90.00
#
_symmetry.space_group_name_H-M   'P 1'
#
loop_
_entity.id
_entity.type
_entity.pdbx_description
1 polymer ?
#
loop_
_entity_poly.entity_id
_entity_poly.type
_entity_poly.pdbx_seq_one_letter_code
_entity_poly.pdbx_strand_id
1 'polypeptide(L)'
;MTPRWLYPAGFALLVLLVALTWAQTSTNGCDCLWPAATAWSLAGGVAFVAACLVMVRTAPGRPAEVAGLLAPVAIAALTALAINSIGWFILVCYVGFVALTLRLWPGVVMWLASLGVVGAAAYTTPDPGWPNWLAAATLVFWGCWVVRYRIAVGERLHRAESAATAAAALAERQRLAADLHDIVAHTLAVTVLHLGGVRLALEHDPKEAAAGVAEAERLARQSMAELRKVVRVLAEEGADPAVVAPQPTAARLPELFEEYRTAGLELETGVEGELPSVGPTTGMVLYRLVQEALANASRHAPRCPVEVRLRVAEDGAVLATVANVLPGRPSRHNGGMGLRAMADRVRMVGGQVTAGPEDDRWVVRAELPA
;
A
#
# COMPACT_ATOMS: atom_id res chain seq x y z
N MET A 1 3.59 -5.44 18.35
CA MET A 1 4.89 -5.38 19.04
C MET A 1 4.88 -6.50 20.06
N THR A 2 5.76 -7.51 19.98
CA THR A 2 5.95 -8.47 21.09
C THR A 2 6.23 -7.59 22.29
N PRO A 3 5.40 -7.60 23.35
CA PRO A 3 5.44 -6.53 24.31
C PRO A 3 6.83 -6.55 24.95
N ARG A 4 7.62 -5.50 24.72
CA ARG A 4 9.03 -5.47 25.16
C ARG A 4 9.13 -5.57 26.69
N TRP A 5 8.02 -5.35 27.39
CA TRP A 5 7.85 -5.54 28.83
C TRP A 5 7.76 -7.02 29.26
N LEU A 6 7.43 -7.97 28.39
CA LEU A 6 7.36 -9.40 28.77
C LEU A 6 8.74 -9.95 29.16
N TYR A 7 9.80 -9.51 28.48
CA TYR A 7 11.17 -9.96 28.78
C TYR A 7 11.67 -9.52 30.17
N PRO A 8 11.60 -8.23 30.57
CA PRO A 8 11.99 -7.80 31.91
C PRO A 8 11.06 -8.34 32.99
N ALA A 9 9.76 -8.52 32.73
CA ALA A 9 8.83 -9.12 33.68
C ALA A 9 9.13 -10.60 33.93
N GLY A 10 9.36 -11.38 32.85
CA GLY A 10 9.77 -12.79 32.96
C GLY A 10 11.13 -12.95 33.64
N PHE A 11 12.08 -12.05 33.35
CA PHE A 11 13.37 -12.01 34.04
C PHE A 11 13.22 -11.71 35.53
N ALA A 12 12.42 -10.71 35.91
CA ALA A 12 12.18 -10.37 37.31
C ALA A 12 11.54 -11.54 38.08
N LEU A 13 10.61 -12.27 37.46
CA LEU A 13 10.02 -13.48 38.03
C LEU A 13 11.07 -14.57 38.27
N LEU A 14 11.95 -14.83 37.29
CA LEU A 14 13.02 -15.82 37.42
C LEU A 14 14.00 -15.44 38.55
N VAL A 15 14.39 -14.17 38.65
CA VAL A 15 15.25 -13.67 39.73
C VAL A 15 14.58 -13.85 41.09
N LEU A 16 13.30 -13.52 41.21
CA LEU A 16 12.53 -13.67 42.45
C LEU A 16 12.47 -15.13 42.89
N LEU A 17 12.20 -16.07 41.96
CA LEU A 17 12.13 -17.49 42.28
C LEU A 17 13.48 -18.05 42.73
N VAL A 18 14.58 -17.63 42.10
CA VAL A 18 15.94 -18.00 42.52
C VAL A 18 16.23 -17.47 43.93
N ALA A 19 15.87 -16.23 44.22
CA ALA A 19 16.05 -15.64 45.55
C ALA A 19 15.22 -16.35 46.63
N LEU A 20 13.97 -16.71 46.34
CA LEU A 20 13.11 -17.47 47.25
C LEU A 20 13.65 -18.88 47.52
N THR A 21 14.17 -19.55 46.49
CA THR A 21 14.81 -20.85 46.64
C THR A 21 16.00 -20.75 47.57
N TRP A 22 16.83 -19.72 47.40
CA TRP A 22 17.99 -19.48 48.25
C TRP A 22 17.58 -19.19 49.70
N ALA A 23 16.57 -18.32 49.92
CA ALA A 23 16.03 -18.02 51.24
C ALA A 23 15.53 -19.29 51.96
N GLN A 24 14.73 -20.13 51.28
CA GLN A 24 14.23 -21.37 51.86
C GLN A 24 15.34 -22.38 52.15
N THR A 25 16.35 -22.49 51.27
CA THR A 25 17.52 -23.32 51.59
C THR A 25 18.21 -22.77 52.83
N SER A 26 18.52 -21.47 52.90
CA SER A 26 19.22 -20.86 54.04
C SER A 26 18.55 -21.08 55.40
N THR A 27 17.21 -21.17 55.45
CA THR A 27 16.45 -21.36 56.69
C THR A 27 16.36 -22.82 57.16
N ASN A 28 16.59 -23.81 56.28
CA ASN A 28 16.35 -25.23 56.56
C ASN A 28 17.62 -26.01 56.99
N GLY A 29 18.78 -25.37 57.09
CA GLY A 29 20.07 -26.03 57.30
C GLY A 29 20.56 -26.15 58.73
N CYS A 30 20.39 -27.33 59.32
CA CYS A 30 21.25 -27.84 60.39
C CYS A 30 21.98 -29.05 59.81
N ASP A 31 23.27 -28.93 59.44
CA ASP A 31 24.29 -30.02 59.42
C ASP A 31 25.63 -29.57 58.80
N CYS A 32 26.75 -30.20 59.18
CA CYS A 32 28.14 -29.75 58.93
C CYS A 32 28.60 -29.67 57.45
N LEU A 33 27.82 -30.15 56.47
CA LEU A 33 28.08 -30.01 55.02
C LEU A 33 27.52 -28.71 54.41
N TRP A 34 26.82 -27.90 55.22
CA TRP A 34 26.15 -26.65 54.85
C TRP A 34 27.00 -25.63 54.07
N PRO A 35 28.25 -25.32 54.44
CA PRO A 35 28.98 -24.17 53.88
C PRO A 35 29.39 -24.37 52.41
N ALA A 36 29.81 -25.57 52.04
CA ALA A 36 30.25 -25.87 50.67
C ALA A 36 29.04 -25.98 49.73
N ALA A 37 27.98 -26.64 50.19
CA ALA A 37 26.77 -26.84 49.41
C ALA A 37 26.06 -25.49 49.12
N THR A 38 26.01 -24.58 50.10
CA THR A 38 25.45 -23.22 49.93
C THR A 38 26.26 -22.31 48.99
N ALA A 39 27.59 -22.47 48.93
CA ALA A 39 28.43 -21.73 48.00
C ALA A 39 28.17 -22.14 46.54
N TRP A 40 28.02 -23.44 46.28
CA TRP A 40 27.73 -23.95 44.93
C TRP A 40 26.32 -23.57 44.44
N SER A 41 25.30 -23.58 45.30
CA SER A 41 23.96 -23.15 44.92
C SER A 41 23.87 -21.64 44.66
N LEU A 42 24.56 -20.81 45.46
CA LEU A 42 24.64 -19.37 45.22
C LEU A 42 25.33 -19.07 43.88
N ALA A 43 26.47 -19.74 43.61
CA ALA A 43 27.17 -19.60 42.33
C ALA A 43 26.31 -20.02 41.14
N GLY A 44 25.57 -21.13 41.25
CA GLY A 44 24.64 -21.61 40.23
C GLY A 44 23.48 -20.64 39.98
N GLY A 45 22.90 -20.06 41.03
CA GLY A 45 21.84 -19.07 40.94
C GLY A 45 22.29 -17.77 40.30
N VAL A 46 23.48 -17.28 40.68
CA VAL A 46 24.10 -16.09 40.08
C VAL A 46 24.41 -16.33 38.59
N ALA A 47 24.96 -17.49 38.24
CA ALA A 47 25.23 -17.86 36.85
C ALA A 47 23.94 -17.94 36.02
N PHE A 48 22.87 -18.50 36.59
CA PHE A 48 21.56 -18.59 35.92
C PHE A 48 20.95 -17.21 35.67
N VAL A 49 20.97 -16.33 36.66
CA VAL A 49 20.47 -14.95 36.52
C VAL A 49 21.33 -14.18 35.51
N ALA A 50 22.65 -14.34 35.54
CA ALA A 50 23.55 -13.73 34.56
C ALA A 50 23.25 -14.22 33.13
N ALA A 51 23.01 -15.52 32.94
CA ALA A 51 22.63 -16.09 31.66
C ALA A 51 21.30 -15.51 31.15
N CYS A 52 20.27 -15.45 32.00
CA CYS A 52 18.99 -14.83 31.65
C CYS A 52 19.14 -13.35 31.30
N LEU A 53 20.00 -12.61 32.01
CA LEU A 53 20.27 -11.20 31.75
C LEU A 53 20.93 -11.00 30.37
N VAL A 54 21.89 -11.86 30.02
CA VAL A 54 22.53 -11.87 28.69
C VAL A 54 21.49 -12.14 27.61
N MET A 55 20.58 -13.09 27.82
CA MET A 55 19.50 -13.38 26.87
C MET A 55 18.56 -12.19 26.65
N VAL A 56 18.23 -11.43 27.71
CA VAL A 56 17.40 -10.21 27.57
C VAL A 56 18.14 -9.09 26.84
N ARG A 57 19.43 -8.89 27.15
CA ARG A 57 20.19 -7.72 26.65
C ARG A 57 20.70 -7.87 25.22
N THR A 58 20.99 -9.08 24.78
CA THR A 58 21.73 -9.28 23.51
C THR A 58 20.85 -9.46 22.27
N ALA A 59 19.51 -9.34 22.41
CA ALA A 59 18.54 -9.67 21.35
C ALA A 59 18.67 -11.15 20.90
N PRO A 60 17.71 -11.74 20.14
CA PRO A 60 17.86 -13.11 19.64
C PRO A 60 19.05 -13.21 18.68
N GLY A 61 20.18 -13.67 19.20
CA GLY A 61 21.43 -13.88 18.47
C GLY A 61 22.31 -14.92 19.16
N ARG A 62 23.44 -15.24 18.55
CA ARG A 62 24.41 -16.23 19.04
C ARG A 62 24.75 -16.12 20.55
N PRO A 63 24.97 -14.93 21.15
CA PRO A 63 25.27 -14.85 22.59
C PRO A 63 24.07 -15.27 23.48
N ALA A 64 22.83 -14.97 23.09
CA ALA A 64 21.64 -15.40 23.80
C ALA A 64 21.43 -16.93 23.68
N GLU A 65 21.72 -17.49 22.50
CA GLU A 65 21.66 -18.94 22.27
C GLU A 65 22.67 -19.69 23.14
N VAL A 66 23.92 -19.21 23.19
CA VAL A 66 24.98 -19.80 24.03
C VAL A 66 24.68 -19.66 25.52
N ALA A 67 24.21 -18.49 25.97
CA ALA A 67 23.80 -18.29 27.35
C ALA A 67 22.63 -19.20 27.74
N GLY A 68 21.68 -19.40 26.83
CA GLY A 68 20.60 -20.36 26.99
C GLY A 68 21.12 -21.79 27.19
N LEU A 69 22.02 -22.25 26.32
CA LEU A 69 22.64 -23.58 26.34
C LEU A 69 23.30 -23.94 27.68
N LEU A 70 23.82 -22.96 28.42
CA LEU A 70 24.48 -23.16 29.72
C LEU A 70 23.50 -23.27 30.90
N ALA A 71 22.25 -22.85 30.74
CA ALA A 71 21.29 -22.77 31.84
C ALA A 71 20.79 -24.13 32.36
N PRO A 72 20.56 -25.19 31.55
CA PRO A 72 20.21 -26.51 32.08
C PRO A 72 21.29 -27.10 32.96
N VAL A 73 22.56 -26.83 32.65
CA VAL A 73 23.71 -27.26 33.47
C VAL A 73 23.71 -26.50 34.80
N ALA A 74 23.43 -25.20 34.77
CA ALA A 74 23.27 -24.39 35.98
C ALA A 74 22.05 -24.82 36.82
N ILE A 75 20.94 -25.20 36.17
CA ILE A 75 19.73 -25.72 36.83
C ILE A 75 20.01 -27.10 37.42
N ALA A 76 20.68 -27.99 36.69
CA ALA A 76 21.10 -29.30 37.19
C ALA A 76 21.99 -29.18 38.44
N ALA A 77 22.91 -28.21 38.44
CA ALA A 77 23.75 -27.87 39.60
C ALA A 77 22.95 -27.28 40.78
N LEU A 78 21.92 -26.47 40.51
CA LEU A 78 20.98 -25.97 41.52
C LEU A 78 20.08 -27.08 42.11
N THR A 79 19.62 -28.02 41.28
CA THR A 79 18.75 -29.13 41.69
C THR A 79 19.49 -30.26 42.39
N ALA A 80 20.80 -30.42 42.16
CA ALA A 80 21.64 -31.36 42.92
C ALA A 80 21.67 -31.05 44.43
N LEU A 81 21.24 -29.85 44.82
CA LEU A 81 21.20 -29.37 46.19
C LEU A 81 19.79 -29.27 46.79
N ALA A 82 18.73 -29.49 46.01
CA ALA A 82 17.36 -29.18 46.44
C ALA A 82 16.36 -30.27 46.02
N ILE A 83 16.03 -31.14 46.97
CA ILE A 83 14.83 -32.01 46.97
C ILE A 83 13.57 -31.13 47.21
N ASN A 84 13.40 -30.02 46.46
CA ASN A 84 12.34 -29.05 46.67
C ASN A 84 11.64 -28.68 45.35
N SER A 85 10.30 -28.70 45.35
CA SER A 85 9.42 -28.45 44.20
C SER A 85 9.63 -27.10 43.49
N ILE A 86 10.30 -26.14 44.13
CA ILE A 86 10.56 -24.80 43.56
C ILE A 86 11.59 -24.84 42.43
N GLY A 87 12.61 -25.71 42.51
CA GLY A 87 13.63 -25.83 41.46
C GLY A 87 13.02 -26.29 40.12
N TRP A 88 12.08 -27.24 40.19
CA TRP A 88 11.33 -27.71 39.02
C TRP A 88 10.39 -26.63 38.47
N PHE A 89 9.81 -25.82 39.33
CA PHE A 89 9.03 -24.66 38.90
C PHE A 89 9.89 -23.63 38.15
N ILE A 90 11.11 -23.34 38.65
CA ILE A 90 12.08 -22.48 37.95
C ILE A 90 12.41 -23.04 36.57
N LEU A 91 12.63 -24.35 36.44
CA LEU A 91 12.88 -24.99 35.15
C LEU A 91 11.71 -24.79 34.18
N VAL A 92 10.47 -24.97 34.62
CA VAL A 92 9.27 -24.75 33.79
C VAL A 92 9.17 -23.28 33.34
N CYS A 93 9.35 -22.34 34.26
CA CYS A 93 9.38 -20.91 33.93
C CYS A 93 10.51 -20.57 32.95
N TYR A 94 11.68 -21.18 33.13
CA TYR A 94 12.85 -20.98 32.27
C TYR A 94 12.59 -21.49 30.85
N VAL A 95 11.98 -22.67 30.71
CA VAL A 95 11.59 -23.22 29.40
C VAL A 95 10.59 -22.31 28.68
N GLY A 96 9.63 -21.73 29.40
CA GLY A 96 8.74 -20.70 28.86
C GLY A 96 9.48 -19.44 28.41
N PHE A 97 10.43 -18.97 29.23
CA PHE A 97 11.28 -17.82 28.90
C PHE A 97 12.14 -18.07 27.64
N VAL A 98 12.69 -19.28 27.48
CA VAL A 98 13.40 -19.71 26.28
C VAL A 98 12.50 -19.70 25.05
N ALA A 99 11.28 -20.23 25.16
CA ALA A 99 10.30 -20.22 24.06
C ALA A 99 9.94 -18.79 23.62
N LEU A 100 9.99 -17.83 24.55
CA LEU A 100 9.73 -16.42 24.28
C LEU A 100 10.93 -15.69 23.64
N THR A 101 12.16 -16.11 23.95
CA THR A 101 13.39 -15.37 23.61
C THR A 101 14.17 -15.95 22.43
N LEU A 102 14.29 -17.27 22.33
CA LEU A 102 15.15 -17.93 21.35
C LEU A 102 14.43 -18.24 20.04
N ARG A 103 15.24 -18.60 19.03
CA ARG A 103 14.77 -19.19 17.77
C ARG A 103 14.30 -20.63 18.00
N LEU A 104 13.55 -21.19 17.02
CA LEU A 104 12.85 -22.47 17.21
C LEU A 104 13.82 -23.58 17.54
N TRP A 105 14.84 -23.76 16.72
CA TRP A 105 15.77 -24.86 16.86
C TRP A 105 16.59 -24.81 18.15
N PRO A 106 17.25 -23.68 18.51
CA PRO A 106 17.88 -23.56 19.83
C PRO A 106 16.90 -23.77 20.99
N GLY A 107 15.67 -23.26 20.87
CA GLY A 107 14.63 -23.45 21.88
C GLY A 107 14.18 -24.92 22.02
N VAL A 108 14.06 -25.65 20.91
CA VAL A 108 13.69 -27.07 20.89
C VAL A 108 14.82 -27.92 21.47
N VAL A 109 16.08 -27.65 21.10
CA VAL A 109 17.25 -28.33 21.69
C VAL A 109 17.27 -28.11 23.21
N MET A 110 17.02 -26.88 23.64
CA MET A 110 16.94 -26.51 25.05
C MET A 110 15.79 -27.23 25.78
N TRP A 111 14.61 -27.27 25.17
CA TRP A 111 13.46 -27.99 25.71
C TRP A 111 13.75 -29.49 25.86
N LEU A 112 14.35 -30.14 24.85
CA LEU A 112 14.76 -31.54 24.91
C LEU A 112 15.80 -31.78 26.02
N ALA A 113 16.77 -30.89 26.17
CA ALA A 113 17.77 -30.97 27.24
C ALA A 113 17.11 -30.88 28.63
N SER A 114 16.15 -29.97 28.81
CA SER A 114 15.37 -29.84 30.05
C SER A 114 14.56 -31.10 30.35
N LEU A 115 13.94 -31.73 29.33
CA LEU A 115 13.27 -33.02 29.51
C LEU A 115 14.25 -34.13 29.92
N GLY A 116 15.46 -34.12 29.36
CA GLY A 116 16.54 -35.03 29.75
C GLY A 116 16.94 -34.89 31.22
N VAL A 117 17.04 -33.65 31.72
CA VAL A 117 17.31 -33.37 33.15
C VAL A 117 16.20 -33.91 34.04
N VAL A 118 14.93 -33.67 33.68
CA VAL A 118 13.77 -34.17 34.42
C VAL A 118 13.72 -35.71 34.38
N GLY A 119 14.00 -36.33 33.23
CA GLY A 119 14.03 -37.79 33.09
C GLY A 119 15.16 -38.45 33.88
N ALA A 120 16.35 -37.85 33.90
CA ALA A 120 17.47 -38.32 34.71
C ALA A 120 17.14 -38.23 36.21
N ALA A 121 16.53 -37.12 36.65
CA ALA A 121 16.09 -36.97 38.04
C ALA A 121 14.97 -37.96 38.42
N ALA A 122 14.05 -38.24 37.49
CA ALA A 122 13.02 -39.25 37.68
C ALA A 122 13.59 -40.66 37.89
N TYR A 123 14.71 -40.97 37.25
CA TYR A 123 15.41 -42.23 37.42
C TYR A 123 16.14 -42.32 38.78
N THR A 124 16.79 -41.24 39.21
CA THR A 124 17.56 -41.23 40.48
C THR A 124 16.69 -41.13 41.72
N THR A 125 15.54 -40.47 41.63
CA THR A 125 14.62 -40.22 42.74
C THR A 125 13.18 -40.48 42.29
N PRO A 126 12.71 -41.73 42.25
CA PRO A 126 11.37 -42.06 41.75
C PRO A 126 10.27 -41.40 42.59
N ASP A 127 9.45 -40.58 41.96
CA ASP A 127 8.31 -39.89 42.56
C ASP A 127 7.12 -39.87 41.56
N PRO A 128 5.86 -40.06 42.01
CA PRO A 128 4.69 -40.02 41.11
C PRO A 128 4.46 -38.68 40.39
N GLY A 129 5.10 -37.59 40.83
CA GLY A 129 4.95 -36.25 40.29
C GLY A 129 5.78 -35.95 39.03
N TRP A 130 6.75 -36.79 38.65
CA TRP A 130 7.60 -36.55 37.47
C TRP A 130 6.85 -36.36 36.14
N PRO A 131 5.80 -37.15 35.83
CA PRO A 131 5.01 -36.92 34.62
C PRO A 131 4.40 -35.50 34.56
N ASN A 132 4.03 -34.93 35.71
CA ASN A 132 3.46 -33.57 35.77
C ASN A 132 4.49 -32.51 35.37
N TRP A 133 5.76 -32.68 35.78
CA TRP A 133 6.83 -31.75 35.42
C TRP A 133 7.19 -31.83 33.93
N LEU A 134 7.24 -33.04 33.36
CA LEU A 134 7.44 -33.24 31.93
C LEU A 134 6.30 -32.60 31.11
N ALA A 135 5.06 -32.80 31.54
CA ALA A 135 3.88 -32.22 30.92
C ALA A 135 3.90 -30.68 31.04
N ALA A 136 4.19 -30.13 32.22
CA ALA A 136 4.25 -28.69 32.44
C ALA A 136 5.33 -28.03 31.59
N ALA A 137 6.55 -28.58 31.55
CA ALA A 137 7.64 -28.05 30.72
C ALA A 137 7.26 -28.06 29.22
N THR A 138 6.61 -29.12 28.76
CA THR A 138 6.16 -29.26 27.37
C THR A 138 5.04 -28.27 27.03
N LEU A 139 4.01 -28.19 27.86
CA LEU A 139 2.86 -27.32 27.64
C LEU A 139 3.28 -25.85 27.69
N VAL A 140 4.12 -25.46 28.64
CA VAL A 140 4.62 -24.09 28.77
C VAL A 140 5.52 -23.72 27.59
N PHE A 141 6.43 -24.60 27.15
CA PHE A 141 7.26 -24.35 25.98
C PHE A 141 6.42 -24.06 24.73
N TRP A 142 5.55 -25.01 24.37
CA TRP A 142 4.75 -24.91 23.14
C TRP A 142 3.67 -23.83 23.24
N GLY A 143 3.07 -23.64 24.41
CA GLY A 143 2.10 -22.57 24.65
C GLY A 143 2.71 -21.18 24.45
N CYS A 144 3.85 -20.90 25.11
CA CYS A 144 4.59 -19.66 24.93
C CYS A 144 5.07 -19.48 23.48
N TRP A 145 5.51 -20.56 22.83
CA TRP A 145 5.93 -20.54 21.44
C TRP A 145 4.78 -20.14 20.49
N VAL A 146 3.61 -20.77 20.65
CA VAL A 146 2.40 -20.48 19.85
C VAL A 146 1.95 -19.04 20.07
N VAL A 147 1.92 -18.56 21.32
CA VAL A 147 1.57 -17.17 21.63
C VAL A 147 2.53 -16.21 20.93
N ARG A 148 3.85 -16.44 21.03
CA ARG A 148 4.86 -15.62 20.36
C ARG A 148 4.70 -15.66 18.83
N TYR A 149 4.45 -16.83 18.26
CA TYR A 149 4.23 -17.01 16.83
C TYR A 149 3.00 -16.22 16.36
N ARG A 150 1.87 -16.32 17.06
CA ARG A 150 0.64 -15.59 16.74
C ARG A 150 0.84 -14.08 16.78
N ILE A 151 1.52 -13.57 17.81
CA ILE A 151 1.83 -12.13 17.91
C ILE A 151 2.71 -11.69 16.73
N ALA A 152 3.76 -12.45 16.42
CA ALA A 152 4.67 -12.14 15.33
C ALA A 152 3.98 -12.14 13.96
N VAL A 153 3.06 -13.07 13.72
CA VAL A 153 2.26 -13.13 12.48
C VAL A 153 1.27 -11.97 12.42
N GLY A 154 0.54 -11.69 13.51
CA GLY A 154 -0.42 -10.58 13.56
C GLY A 154 0.23 -9.23 13.26
N GLU A 155 1.45 -9.00 13.75
CA GLU A 155 2.19 -7.79 13.43
C GLU A 155 2.62 -7.69 11.97
N ARG A 156 3.01 -8.81 11.35
CA ARG A 156 3.36 -8.82 9.93
C ARG A 156 2.15 -8.46 9.08
N LEU A 157 0.99 -9.00 9.43
CA LEU A 157 -0.27 -8.70 8.76
C LEU A 157 -0.63 -7.21 8.93
N HIS A 158 -0.62 -6.69 10.15
CA HIS A 158 -0.95 -5.29 10.40
C HIS A 158 -0.01 -4.31 9.70
N ARG A 159 1.29 -4.63 9.63
CA ARG A 159 2.28 -3.84 8.86
C ARG A 159 2.03 -3.90 7.36
N ALA A 160 1.67 -5.08 6.83
CA ALA A 160 1.35 -5.25 5.42
C ALA A 160 0.08 -4.49 5.04
N GLU A 161 -0.96 -4.56 5.87
CA GLU A 161 -2.21 -3.83 5.69
C GLU A 161 -1.99 -2.32 5.72
N SER A 162 -1.23 -1.82 6.70
CA SER A 162 -0.89 -0.39 6.80
C SER A 162 -0.06 0.10 5.61
N ALA A 163 0.84 -0.73 5.08
CA ALA A 163 1.60 -0.41 3.88
C ALA A 163 0.70 -0.39 2.62
N ALA A 164 -0.25 -1.32 2.53
CA ALA A 164 -1.20 -1.39 1.42
C ALA A 164 -2.15 -0.19 1.40
N THR A 165 -2.69 0.23 2.55
CA THR A 165 -3.56 1.41 2.65
C THR A 165 -2.81 2.69 2.29
N ALA A 166 -1.57 2.85 2.76
CA ALA A 166 -0.73 3.98 2.40
C ALA A 166 -0.40 4.02 0.90
N ALA A 167 -0.11 2.85 0.29
CA ALA A 167 0.14 2.74 -1.14
C ALA A 167 -1.11 3.08 -1.97
N ALA A 168 -2.30 2.60 -1.56
CA ALA A 168 -3.56 2.92 -2.22
C ALA A 168 -3.87 4.43 -2.15
N ALA A 169 -3.68 5.04 -0.98
CA ALA A 169 -3.86 6.49 -0.82
C ALA A 169 -2.91 7.32 -1.69
N LEU A 170 -1.66 6.87 -1.86
CA LEU A 170 -0.69 7.53 -2.76
C LEU A 170 -1.08 7.37 -4.23
N ALA A 171 -1.51 6.18 -4.64
CA ALA A 171 -1.99 5.94 -6.00
C ALA A 171 -3.20 6.82 -6.34
N GLU A 172 -4.15 6.96 -5.41
CA GLU A 172 -5.31 7.82 -5.60
C GLU A 172 -4.90 9.29 -5.69
N ARG A 173 -3.96 9.77 -4.85
CA ARG A 173 -3.42 11.14 -4.97
C ARG A 173 -2.76 11.41 -6.32
N GLN A 174 -2.03 10.43 -6.87
CA GLN A 174 -1.40 10.56 -8.18
C GLN A 174 -2.45 10.60 -9.31
N ARG A 175 -3.47 9.76 -9.22
CA ARG A 175 -4.61 9.76 -10.16
C ARG A 175 -5.33 11.11 -10.13
N LEU A 176 -5.66 11.61 -8.93
CA LEU A 176 -6.27 12.93 -8.75
C LEU A 176 -5.39 14.05 -9.29
N ALA A 177 -4.07 14.01 -9.08
CA ALA A 177 -3.16 15.01 -9.62
C ALA A 177 -3.13 14.99 -11.16
N ALA A 178 -3.20 13.82 -11.79
CA ALA A 178 -3.31 13.69 -13.24
C ALA A 178 -4.64 14.26 -13.76
N ASP A 179 -5.76 13.87 -13.15
CA ASP A 179 -7.09 14.38 -13.52
C ASP A 179 -7.17 15.92 -13.38
N LEU A 180 -6.59 16.48 -12.31
CA LEU A 180 -6.47 17.92 -12.10
C LEU A 180 -5.57 18.58 -13.16
N HIS A 181 -4.42 17.97 -13.49
CA HIS A 181 -3.51 18.49 -14.50
C HIS A 181 -4.19 18.54 -15.87
N ASP A 182 -4.95 17.51 -16.24
CA ASP A 182 -5.68 17.45 -17.50
C ASP A 182 -6.75 18.55 -17.59
N ILE A 183 -7.52 18.76 -16.53
CA ILE A 183 -8.51 19.86 -16.47
C ILE A 183 -7.81 21.21 -16.60
N VAL A 184 -6.75 21.46 -15.82
CA VAL A 184 -6.02 22.74 -15.87
C VAL A 184 -5.39 22.97 -17.23
N ALA A 185 -4.73 21.97 -17.80
CA ALA A 185 -4.05 22.07 -19.09
C ALA A 185 -5.04 22.32 -20.24
N HIS A 186 -6.18 21.64 -20.23
CA HIS A 186 -7.24 21.83 -21.23
C HIS A 186 -7.83 23.25 -21.15
N THR A 187 -8.22 23.70 -19.95
CA THR A 187 -8.72 25.05 -19.75
C THR A 187 -7.72 26.10 -20.22
N LEU A 188 -6.46 25.99 -19.80
CA LEU A 188 -5.44 26.97 -20.14
C LEU A 188 -5.22 27.03 -21.66
N ALA A 189 -5.25 25.88 -22.34
CA ALA A 189 -5.14 25.82 -23.79
C ALA A 189 -6.30 26.56 -24.48
N VAL A 190 -7.54 26.34 -24.04
CA VAL A 190 -8.73 27.03 -24.60
C VAL A 190 -8.68 28.54 -24.33
N THR A 191 -8.29 28.95 -23.12
CA THR A 191 -8.15 30.38 -22.79
C THR A 191 -7.07 31.06 -23.63
N VAL A 192 -5.90 30.42 -23.81
CA VAL A 192 -4.82 30.96 -24.67
C VAL A 192 -5.28 31.06 -26.13
N LEU A 193 -6.05 30.08 -26.62
CA LEU A 193 -6.61 30.11 -27.96
C LEU A 193 -7.56 31.30 -28.17
N HIS A 194 -8.52 31.51 -27.25
CA HIS A 194 -9.42 32.67 -27.33
C HIS A 194 -8.68 34.00 -27.23
N LEU A 195 -7.67 34.11 -26.36
CA LEU A 195 -6.84 35.32 -26.28
C LEU A 195 -6.05 35.56 -27.58
N GLY A 196 -5.66 34.50 -28.29
CA GLY A 196 -5.08 34.60 -29.64
C GLY A 196 -6.04 35.20 -30.66
N GLY A 197 -7.31 34.77 -30.64
CA GLY A 197 -8.37 35.31 -31.50
C GLY A 197 -8.68 36.79 -31.21
N VAL A 198 -8.76 37.16 -29.92
CA VAL A 198 -8.91 38.56 -29.49
C VAL A 198 -7.77 39.44 -30.03
N ARG A 199 -6.52 38.95 -29.98
CA ARG A 199 -5.36 39.69 -30.46
C ARG A 199 -5.41 39.96 -31.98
N LEU A 200 -5.98 39.04 -32.75
CA LEU A 200 -6.17 39.19 -34.20
C LEU A 200 -7.31 40.17 -34.52
N ALA A 201 -8.40 40.15 -33.75
CA ALA A 201 -9.57 41.00 -33.95
C ALA A 201 -9.34 42.47 -33.55
N LEU A 202 -8.42 42.74 -32.63
CA LEU A 202 -8.10 44.08 -32.10
C LEU A 202 -7.71 45.13 -33.16
N GLU A 203 -7.21 44.72 -34.33
CA GLU A 203 -6.83 45.63 -35.42
C GLU A 203 -7.96 45.92 -36.42
N HIS A 204 -9.03 45.10 -36.45
CA HIS A 204 -10.05 45.14 -37.52
C HIS A 204 -11.50 45.30 -37.00
N ASP A 205 -11.86 44.70 -35.86
CA ASP A 205 -13.19 44.86 -35.23
C ASP A 205 -13.11 44.86 -33.68
N PRO A 206 -13.14 46.06 -33.05
CA PRO A 206 -13.09 46.19 -31.60
C PRO A 206 -14.26 45.55 -30.85
N LYS A 207 -15.44 45.41 -31.48
CA LYS A 207 -16.61 44.78 -30.83
C LYS A 207 -16.46 43.27 -30.75
N GLU A 208 -15.92 42.66 -31.80
CA GLU A 208 -15.64 41.23 -31.85
C GLU A 208 -14.50 40.84 -30.89
N ALA A 209 -13.47 41.69 -30.78
CA ALA A 209 -12.42 41.55 -29.78
C ALA A 209 -12.96 41.61 -28.33
N ALA A 210 -13.90 42.52 -28.04
CA ALA A 210 -14.52 42.62 -26.72
C ALA A 210 -15.35 41.37 -26.36
N ALA A 211 -16.06 40.79 -27.33
CA ALA A 211 -16.81 39.55 -27.15
C ALA A 211 -15.87 38.35 -26.85
N GLY A 212 -14.75 38.22 -27.56
CA GLY A 212 -13.77 37.16 -27.31
C GLY A 212 -13.10 37.24 -25.94
N VAL A 213 -12.84 38.44 -25.41
CA VAL A 213 -12.31 38.63 -24.04
C VAL A 213 -13.34 38.19 -23.01
N ALA A 214 -14.61 38.57 -23.17
CA ALA A 214 -15.68 38.19 -22.26
C ALA A 214 -15.86 36.66 -22.21
N GLU A 215 -15.73 35.99 -23.35
CA GLU A 215 -15.85 34.54 -23.44
C GLU A 215 -14.64 33.81 -22.82
N ALA A 216 -13.42 34.31 -23.05
CA ALA A 216 -12.21 33.80 -22.39
C ALA A 216 -12.31 33.94 -20.86
N GLU A 217 -12.84 35.07 -20.38
CA GLU A 217 -13.06 35.32 -18.96
C GLU A 217 -14.14 34.38 -18.39
N ARG A 218 -15.23 34.14 -19.13
CA ARG A 218 -16.29 33.20 -18.75
C ARG A 218 -15.75 31.78 -18.59
N LEU A 219 -14.98 31.29 -19.57
CA LEU A 219 -14.35 29.96 -19.55
C LEU A 219 -13.34 29.81 -18.40
N ALA A 220 -12.53 30.84 -18.15
CA ALA A 220 -11.59 30.85 -17.02
C ALA A 220 -12.32 30.80 -15.67
N ARG A 221 -13.40 31.58 -15.50
CA ARG A 221 -14.23 31.56 -14.27
C ARG A 221 -14.94 30.22 -14.07
N GLN A 222 -15.49 29.63 -15.15
CA GLN A 222 -16.15 28.32 -15.11
C GLN A 222 -15.17 27.23 -14.69
N SER A 223 -13.97 27.22 -15.26
CA SER A 223 -12.94 26.23 -14.93
C SER A 223 -12.42 26.37 -13.51
N MET A 224 -12.22 27.60 -13.02
CA MET A 224 -11.92 27.87 -11.62
C MET A 224 -13.03 27.38 -10.66
N ALA A 225 -14.29 27.41 -11.09
CA ALA A 225 -15.41 26.88 -10.31
C ALA A 225 -15.40 25.34 -10.26
N GLU A 226 -15.11 24.68 -11.38
CA GLU A 226 -14.97 23.22 -11.43
C GLU A 226 -13.76 22.72 -10.61
N LEU A 227 -12.61 23.40 -10.69
CA LEU A 227 -11.44 23.13 -9.82
C LEU A 227 -11.80 23.25 -8.33
N ARG A 228 -12.54 24.29 -7.94
CA ARG A 228 -13.00 24.45 -6.56
C ARG A 228 -13.96 23.34 -6.11
N LYS A 229 -14.82 22.82 -6.99
CA LYS A 229 -15.70 21.69 -6.67
C LYS A 229 -14.89 20.42 -6.40
N VAL A 230 -13.91 20.10 -7.26
CA VAL A 230 -13.03 18.94 -7.07
C VAL A 230 -12.23 19.06 -5.77
N VAL A 231 -11.65 20.23 -5.48
CA VAL A 231 -10.93 20.48 -4.22
C VAL A 231 -11.85 20.38 -3.01
N ARG A 232 -13.12 20.83 -3.10
CA ARG A 232 -14.09 20.72 -1.99
C ARG A 232 -14.47 19.27 -1.70
N VAL A 233 -14.69 18.46 -2.73
CA VAL A 233 -14.94 17.01 -2.60
C VAL A 233 -13.74 16.30 -1.96
N LEU A 234 -12.51 16.77 -2.21
CA LEU A 234 -11.31 16.23 -1.58
C LEU A 234 -11.04 16.75 -0.16
N ALA A 235 -11.59 17.92 0.21
CA ALA A 235 -11.44 18.51 1.53
C ALA A 235 -12.49 18.02 2.54
N GLU A 236 -13.65 17.57 2.07
CA GLU A 236 -14.68 16.96 2.90
C GLU A 236 -14.47 15.43 2.91
N GLU A 237 -13.67 14.93 3.86
CA GLU A 237 -13.61 13.50 4.21
C GLU A 237 -15.03 13.01 4.59
N GLY A 238 -15.80 12.51 3.62
CA GLY A 238 -17.05 11.78 3.87
C GLY A 238 -18.34 12.32 3.24
N ALA A 239 -18.30 13.15 2.19
CA ALA A 239 -19.52 13.52 1.45
C ALA A 239 -19.79 12.58 0.26
N ASP A 240 -21.02 12.05 0.23
CA ASP A 240 -21.65 11.16 -0.77
C ASP A 240 -21.32 11.56 -2.23
N PRO A 241 -20.87 10.62 -3.10
CA PRO A 241 -20.49 10.92 -4.48
C PRO A 241 -21.74 11.14 -5.36
N ALA A 242 -22.42 12.26 -5.19
CA ALA A 242 -23.65 12.52 -5.92
C ALA A 242 -23.84 14.00 -6.31
N VAL A 243 -22.87 14.61 -7.00
CA VAL A 243 -23.17 15.71 -7.95
C VAL A 243 -22.13 15.71 -9.09
N VAL A 244 -22.18 14.70 -9.95
CA VAL A 244 -21.51 14.75 -11.26
C VAL A 244 -22.47 15.48 -12.21
N ALA A 245 -22.07 16.65 -12.71
CA ALA A 245 -22.80 17.31 -13.80
C ALA A 245 -22.98 16.30 -14.96
N PRO A 246 -24.12 16.29 -15.67
CA PRO A 246 -24.39 15.28 -16.69
C PRO A 246 -23.23 15.26 -17.70
N GLN A 247 -22.53 14.12 -17.77
CA GLN A 247 -21.40 13.93 -18.67
C GLN A 247 -21.87 14.11 -20.12
N PRO A 248 -21.15 14.86 -20.96
CA PRO A 248 -21.54 15.09 -22.34
C PRO A 248 -21.57 13.77 -23.13
N THR A 249 -22.65 13.55 -23.88
CA THR A 249 -22.86 12.37 -24.73
C THR A 249 -22.52 12.70 -26.18
N ALA A 250 -22.55 11.69 -27.07
CA ALA A 250 -22.32 11.85 -28.50
C ALA A 250 -23.25 12.89 -29.15
N ALA A 251 -24.46 13.10 -28.61
CA ALA A 251 -25.41 14.10 -29.09
C ALA A 251 -24.88 15.54 -29.03
N ARG A 252 -23.83 15.81 -28.24
CA ARG A 252 -23.21 17.14 -28.11
C ARG A 252 -22.00 17.36 -29.03
N LEU A 253 -21.64 16.36 -29.84
CA LEU A 253 -20.55 16.52 -30.83
C LEU A 253 -20.79 17.66 -31.84
N PRO A 254 -22.02 17.91 -32.33
CA PRO A 254 -22.29 19.06 -33.19
C PRO A 254 -21.94 20.40 -32.51
N GLU A 255 -22.30 20.57 -31.24
CA GLU A 255 -21.94 21.76 -30.45
C GLU A 255 -20.42 21.91 -30.35
N LEU A 256 -19.70 20.82 -30.06
CA LEU A 256 -18.24 20.80 -30.00
C LEU A 256 -17.61 21.22 -31.34
N PHE A 257 -18.15 20.77 -32.47
CA PHE A 257 -17.65 21.16 -33.79
C PHE A 257 -17.85 22.65 -34.07
N GLU A 258 -19.00 23.21 -33.70
CA GLU A 258 -19.26 24.65 -33.83
C GLU A 258 -18.31 25.48 -32.95
N GLU A 259 -18.02 25.03 -31.72
CA GLU A 259 -17.08 25.69 -30.82
C GLU A 259 -15.68 25.80 -31.45
N TYR A 260 -15.17 24.72 -32.05
CA TYR A 260 -13.87 24.73 -32.73
C TYR A 260 -13.87 25.57 -34.02
N ARG A 261 -14.97 25.55 -34.80
CA ARG A 261 -15.10 26.41 -35.99
C ARG A 261 -15.13 27.89 -35.63
N THR A 262 -15.90 28.26 -34.61
CA THR A 262 -15.97 29.64 -34.10
C THR A 262 -14.62 30.09 -33.53
N ALA A 263 -13.83 29.17 -32.98
CA ALA A 263 -12.46 29.43 -32.52
C ALA A 263 -11.42 29.56 -33.66
N GLY A 264 -11.86 29.48 -34.93
CA GLY A 264 -11.01 29.68 -36.11
C GLY A 264 -10.29 28.43 -36.61
N LEU A 265 -10.68 27.23 -36.17
CA LEU A 265 -10.20 25.98 -36.75
C LEU A 265 -10.94 25.69 -38.06
N GLU A 266 -10.19 25.51 -39.16
CA GLU A 266 -10.74 25.01 -40.42
C GLU A 266 -11.08 23.52 -40.25
N LEU A 267 -12.35 23.25 -39.91
CA LEU A 267 -12.85 21.94 -39.52
C LEU A 267 -13.93 21.46 -40.49
N GLU A 268 -13.65 20.38 -41.22
CA GLU A 268 -14.61 19.65 -42.03
C GLU A 268 -15.18 18.48 -41.23
N THR A 269 -16.52 18.36 -41.16
CA THR A 269 -17.18 17.27 -40.42
C THR A 269 -18.15 16.51 -41.30
N GLY A 270 -18.06 15.18 -41.27
CA GLY A 270 -19.02 14.28 -41.91
C GLY A 270 -19.54 13.27 -40.90
N VAL A 271 -20.86 13.22 -40.70
CA VAL A 271 -21.53 12.27 -39.81
C VAL A 271 -22.51 11.45 -40.64
N GLU A 272 -22.26 10.14 -40.71
CA GLU A 272 -23.15 9.15 -41.32
C GLU A 272 -23.87 8.38 -40.20
N GLY A 273 -25.20 8.38 -40.19
CA GLY A 273 -26.02 7.75 -39.14
C GLY A 273 -26.44 8.73 -38.02
N GLU A 274 -27.10 8.20 -36.98
CA GLU A 274 -27.71 9.00 -35.92
C GLU A 274 -26.91 8.95 -34.61
N LEU A 275 -26.25 10.06 -34.23
CA LEU A 275 -25.52 10.14 -32.95
C LEU A 275 -26.38 9.84 -31.69
N PRO A 276 -27.68 10.17 -31.65
CA PRO A 276 -28.55 9.78 -30.54
C PRO A 276 -28.78 8.27 -30.39
N SER A 277 -28.52 7.46 -31.42
CA SER A 277 -28.67 5.99 -31.34
C SER A 277 -27.49 5.31 -30.65
N VAL A 278 -26.39 6.04 -30.40
CA VAL A 278 -25.19 5.53 -29.72
C VAL A 278 -25.47 5.39 -28.21
N GLY A 279 -25.12 4.24 -27.64
CA GLY A 279 -25.29 3.97 -26.22
C GLY A 279 -24.63 5.03 -25.32
N PRO A 280 -25.20 5.40 -24.15
CA PRO A 280 -24.69 6.50 -23.33
C PRO A 280 -23.21 6.40 -22.96
N THR A 281 -22.74 5.19 -22.65
CA THR A 281 -21.35 4.90 -22.29
C THR A 281 -20.42 5.08 -23.48
N THR A 282 -20.76 4.50 -24.63
CA THR A 282 -20.03 4.65 -25.89
C THR A 282 -20.00 6.11 -26.35
N GLY A 283 -21.13 6.80 -26.24
CA GLY A 283 -21.24 8.20 -26.63
C GLY A 283 -20.37 9.13 -25.80
N MET A 284 -20.16 8.83 -24.51
CA MET A 284 -19.23 9.58 -23.66
C MET A 284 -17.78 9.37 -24.10
N VAL A 285 -17.38 8.12 -24.38
CA VAL A 285 -16.02 7.80 -24.85
C VAL A 285 -15.77 8.43 -26.22
N LEU A 286 -16.74 8.36 -27.14
CA LEU A 286 -16.67 9.01 -28.45
C LEU A 286 -16.48 10.52 -28.31
N TYR A 287 -17.31 11.18 -27.49
CA TYR A 287 -17.21 12.62 -27.26
C TYR A 287 -15.81 13.01 -26.76
N ARG A 288 -15.29 12.29 -25.77
CA ARG A 288 -13.95 12.55 -25.21
C ARG A 288 -12.82 12.26 -26.20
N LEU A 289 -12.95 11.22 -27.01
CA LEU A 289 -11.97 10.89 -28.04
C LEU A 289 -11.86 12.01 -29.07
N VAL A 290 -13.00 12.46 -29.60
CA VAL A 290 -13.04 13.54 -30.59
C VAL A 290 -12.52 14.85 -30.00
N GLN A 291 -12.92 15.17 -28.76
CA GLN A 291 -12.44 16.36 -28.04
C GLN A 291 -10.91 16.37 -27.90
N GLU A 292 -10.32 15.26 -27.45
CA GLU A 292 -8.88 15.14 -27.27
C GLU A 292 -8.13 15.14 -28.61
N ALA A 293 -8.70 14.51 -29.65
CA ALA A 293 -8.10 14.52 -30.99
C ALA A 293 -8.08 15.94 -31.60
N LEU A 294 -9.17 16.70 -31.48
CA LEU A 294 -9.23 18.11 -31.92
C LEU A 294 -8.30 19.02 -31.10
N ALA A 295 -8.20 18.79 -29.80
CA ALA A 295 -7.25 19.50 -28.95
C ALA A 295 -5.80 19.22 -29.36
N ASN A 296 -5.48 17.97 -29.69
CA ASN A 296 -4.15 17.60 -30.17
C ASN A 296 -3.85 18.19 -31.55
N ALA A 297 -4.81 18.16 -32.49
CA ALA A 297 -4.66 18.77 -33.80
C ALA A 297 -4.42 20.29 -33.69
N SER A 298 -5.21 21.00 -32.88
CA SER A 298 -5.05 22.45 -32.68
C SER A 298 -3.72 22.82 -32.01
N ARG A 299 -3.22 21.99 -31.09
CA ARG A 299 -1.94 22.19 -30.41
C ARG A 299 -0.72 21.89 -31.29
N HIS A 300 -0.77 20.80 -32.07
CA HIS A 300 0.39 20.27 -32.78
C HIS A 300 0.44 20.65 -34.25
N ALA A 301 -0.69 21.01 -34.86
CA ALA A 301 -0.78 21.47 -36.24
C ALA A 301 -1.64 22.75 -36.33
N PRO A 302 -1.24 23.84 -35.66
CA PRO A 302 -2.01 25.07 -35.69
C PRO A 302 -2.12 25.59 -37.13
N ARG A 303 -3.34 26.01 -37.53
CA ARG A 303 -3.69 26.50 -38.89
C ARG A 303 -3.68 25.45 -40.00
N CYS A 304 -3.63 24.16 -39.66
CA CYS A 304 -3.85 23.08 -40.63
C CYS A 304 -5.33 22.66 -40.61
N PRO A 305 -5.94 22.36 -41.77
CA PRO A 305 -7.28 21.81 -41.82
C PRO A 305 -7.39 20.49 -41.05
N VAL A 306 -8.52 20.30 -40.38
CA VAL A 306 -8.86 19.08 -39.64
C VAL A 306 -10.14 18.48 -40.22
N GLU A 307 -10.14 17.18 -40.45
CA GLU A 307 -11.29 16.42 -40.93
C GLU A 307 -11.76 15.46 -39.84
N VAL A 308 -13.06 15.45 -39.57
CA VAL A 308 -13.71 14.50 -38.65
C VAL A 308 -14.77 13.71 -39.42
N ARG A 309 -14.61 12.40 -39.48
CA ARG A 309 -15.58 11.46 -40.07
C ARG A 309 -16.11 10.54 -38.99
N LEU A 310 -17.43 10.54 -38.79
CA LEU A 310 -18.11 9.63 -37.88
C LEU A 310 -19.08 8.78 -38.69
N ARG A 311 -19.05 7.47 -38.50
CA ARG A 311 -20.03 6.55 -39.07
C ARG A 311 -20.63 5.69 -37.96
N VAL A 312 -21.93 5.83 -37.77
CA VAL A 312 -22.73 5.06 -36.82
C VAL A 312 -23.44 3.94 -37.60
N ALA A 313 -23.18 2.69 -37.22
CA ALA A 313 -23.84 1.52 -37.80
C ALA A 313 -25.25 1.33 -37.20
N GLU A 314 -26.08 0.52 -37.85
CA GLU A 314 -27.46 0.25 -37.41
C GLU A 314 -27.53 -0.44 -36.04
N ASP A 315 -26.47 -1.19 -35.68
CA ASP A 315 -26.36 -1.85 -34.38
C ASP A 315 -25.90 -0.92 -33.26
N GLY A 316 -25.52 0.33 -33.58
CA GLY A 316 -25.01 1.33 -32.64
C GLY A 316 -23.50 1.45 -32.57
N ALA A 317 -22.75 0.57 -33.26
CA ALA A 317 -21.28 0.65 -33.31
C ALA A 317 -20.82 1.91 -34.05
N VAL A 318 -19.68 2.48 -33.64
CA VAL A 318 -19.17 3.74 -34.18
C VAL A 318 -17.76 3.59 -34.71
N LEU A 319 -17.56 4.03 -35.95
CA LEU A 319 -16.24 4.26 -36.55
C LEU A 319 -15.97 5.77 -36.55
N ALA A 320 -14.94 6.19 -35.83
CA ALA A 320 -14.53 7.59 -35.73
C ALA A 320 -13.14 7.78 -36.33
N THR A 321 -12.99 8.75 -37.23
CA THR A 321 -11.69 9.15 -37.80
C THR A 321 -11.51 10.65 -37.64
N VAL A 322 -10.38 11.06 -37.07
CA VAL A 322 -9.95 12.46 -36.98
C VAL A 322 -8.58 12.58 -37.62
N ALA A 323 -8.44 13.46 -38.61
CA ALA A 323 -7.22 13.58 -39.38
C ALA A 323 -6.84 15.03 -39.69
N ASN A 324 -5.58 15.39 -39.48
CA ASN A 324 -5.05 16.72 -39.77
C ASN A 324 -3.72 16.63 -40.53
N VAL A 325 -3.38 17.65 -41.32
CA VAL A 325 -2.08 17.72 -42.00
C VAL A 325 -0.95 17.85 -40.97
N LEU A 326 0.17 17.15 -41.19
CA LEU A 326 1.39 17.26 -40.38
C LEU A 326 2.29 18.37 -40.94
N PRO A 327 2.54 19.47 -40.20
CA PRO A 327 3.51 20.48 -40.61
C PRO A 327 4.95 19.97 -40.40
N GLY A 328 5.45 19.16 -41.33
CA GLY A 328 6.83 18.67 -41.36
C GLY A 328 7.14 17.49 -40.42
N ARG A 329 8.44 17.17 -40.28
CA ARG A 329 8.90 15.98 -39.51
C ARG A 329 8.44 16.07 -38.05
N PRO A 330 7.83 15.01 -37.49
CA PRO A 330 7.34 15.03 -36.12
C PRO A 330 8.51 15.23 -35.15
N SER A 331 8.45 16.30 -34.38
CA SER A 331 9.35 16.45 -33.23
C SER A 331 9.03 15.33 -32.24
N ARG A 332 10.05 14.55 -31.85
CA ARG A 332 9.95 13.55 -30.78
C ARG A 332 9.76 14.26 -29.44
N HIS A 333 8.60 14.86 -29.21
CA HIS A 333 8.19 15.33 -27.89
C HIS A 333 7.52 14.18 -27.14
N ASN A 334 7.95 13.98 -25.89
CA ASN A 334 7.47 12.97 -24.95
C ASN A 334 6.03 13.28 -24.47
N GLY A 335 5.07 13.32 -25.40
CA GLY A 335 3.67 13.71 -25.17
C GLY A 335 2.67 12.55 -25.20
N GLY A 336 3.10 11.32 -24.90
CA GLY A 336 2.26 10.11 -25.04
C GLY A 336 1.14 9.94 -24.01
N MET A 337 0.98 10.85 -23.05
CA MET A 337 -0.05 10.72 -22.01
C MET A 337 -1.47 10.88 -22.57
N GLY A 338 -1.72 11.85 -23.45
CA GLY A 338 -3.04 12.06 -24.06
C GLY A 338 -3.47 10.88 -24.94
N LEU A 339 -2.56 10.38 -25.78
CA LEU A 339 -2.80 9.20 -26.62
C LEU A 339 -3.04 7.93 -25.79
N ARG A 340 -2.30 7.76 -24.68
CA ARG A 340 -2.46 6.61 -23.79
C ARG A 340 -3.79 6.67 -23.03
N ALA A 341 -4.17 7.84 -22.51
CA ALA A 341 -5.45 8.05 -21.85
C ALA A 341 -6.63 7.80 -22.82
N MET A 342 -6.51 8.27 -24.07
CA MET A 342 -7.48 7.97 -25.13
C MET A 342 -7.59 6.46 -25.38
N ALA A 343 -6.45 5.75 -25.48
CA ALA A 343 -6.42 4.30 -25.69
C ALA A 343 -6.98 3.50 -24.52
N ASP A 344 -6.72 3.93 -23.27
CA ASP A 344 -7.26 3.28 -22.09
C ASP A 344 -8.79 3.44 -22.04
N ARG A 345 -9.32 4.64 -22.30
CA ARG A 345 -10.78 4.89 -22.30
C ARG A 345 -11.53 4.10 -23.38
N VAL A 346 -10.98 4.01 -24.59
CA VAL A 346 -11.55 3.22 -25.67
C VAL A 346 -11.55 1.73 -25.33
N ARG A 347 -10.46 1.22 -24.73
CA ARG A 347 -10.40 -0.18 -24.27
C ARG A 347 -11.40 -0.49 -23.15
N MET A 348 -11.73 0.46 -22.28
CA MET A 348 -12.72 0.24 -21.20
C MET A 348 -14.11 -0.11 -21.71
N VAL A 349 -14.48 0.39 -22.90
CA VAL A 349 -15.77 0.07 -23.54
C VAL A 349 -15.66 -1.08 -24.53
N GLY A 350 -14.51 -1.76 -24.61
CA GLY A 350 -14.28 -2.86 -25.55
C GLY A 350 -13.97 -2.42 -26.98
N GLY A 351 -13.68 -1.13 -27.20
CA GLY A 351 -13.27 -0.60 -28.49
C GLY A 351 -11.77 -0.68 -28.77
N GLN A 352 -11.36 -0.23 -29.95
CA GLN A 352 -9.97 -0.12 -30.37
C GLN A 352 -9.67 1.29 -30.88
N VAL A 353 -8.45 1.78 -30.66
CA VAL A 353 -8.01 3.07 -31.21
C VAL A 353 -6.56 2.98 -31.66
N THR A 354 -6.29 3.57 -32.81
CA THR A 354 -4.97 3.73 -33.40
C THR A 354 -4.72 5.20 -33.68
N ALA A 355 -3.54 5.70 -33.29
CA ALA A 355 -3.13 7.06 -33.56
C ALA A 355 -1.71 7.06 -34.10
N GLY A 356 -1.49 7.70 -35.25
CA GLY A 356 -0.17 7.74 -35.86
C GLY A 356 -0.10 8.59 -37.12
N PRO A 357 1.11 8.80 -37.65
CA PRO A 357 1.29 9.43 -38.95
C PRO A 357 0.91 8.46 -40.07
N GLU A 358 0.07 8.90 -41.00
CA GLU A 358 -0.24 8.24 -42.26
C GLU A 358 0.04 9.23 -43.38
N ASP A 359 1.05 8.93 -44.21
CA ASP A 359 1.58 9.82 -45.25
C ASP A 359 1.96 11.21 -44.70
N ASP A 360 1.25 12.26 -45.14
CA ASP A 360 1.41 13.65 -44.73
C ASP A 360 0.38 14.10 -43.68
N ARG A 361 -0.39 13.16 -43.11
CA ARG A 361 -1.42 13.42 -42.10
C ARG A 361 -1.13 12.71 -40.79
N TRP A 362 -1.64 13.27 -39.70
CA TRP A 362 -1.80 12.55 -38.45
C TRP A 362 -3.23 12.05 -38.37
N VAL A 363 -3.41 10.75 -38.14
CA VAL A 363 -4.73 10.10 -38.17
C VAL A 363 -4.98 9.40 -36.84
N VAL A 364 -6.13 9.67 -36.25
CA VAL A 364 -6.69 8.96 -35.10
C VAL A 364 -7.93 8.23 -35.58
N ARG A 365 -7.91 6.89 -35.54
CA ARG A 365 -9.07 6.04 -35.84
C ARG A 365 -9.50 5.29 -34.59
N ALA A 366 -10.81 5.26 -34.35
CA ALA A 366 -11.39 4.51 -33.26
C ALA A 366 -12.58 3.68 -33.74
N GLU A 367 -12.66 2.45 -33.25
CA GLU A 367 -13.80 1.55 -33.40
C GLU A 367 -14.41 1.33 -32.02
N LEU A 368 -15.67 1.70 -31.86
CA LEU A 368 -16.40 1.59 -30.60
C LEU A 368 -17.60 0.67 -30.79
N PRO A 369 -17.87 -0.25 -29.84
CA PRO A 369 -19.05 -1.10 -29.90
C PRO A 369 -20.32 -0.31 -29.56
N ALA A 370 -21.46 -0.91 -29.91
CA ALA A 370 -22.80 -0.39 -29.65
C ALA A 370 -23.08 -0.02 -28.18
#